data_AF-A0A8J4PY62-F1
#
_entry.id   AF-A0A8J4PY62-F1
#
_cell.length_a   1.000
_cell.length_b   1.000
_cell.length_c   1.000
_cell.angle_alpha   90.00
_cell.angle_beta   90.00
_cell.angle_gamma   90.00
#
_symmetry.space_group_name_H-M   'P 1'
#
loop_
_entity.id
_entity.type
_entity.pdbx_description
1 polymer ?
#
loop_
_entity_poly.entity_id
_entity_poly.type
_entity_poly.pdbx_seq_one_letter_code
_entity_poly.pdbx_strand_id
1 'polypeptide(L)'
;MKSDYSFKDEIDDQINDVQYGVDSVEVVENHPSTNFDDNTAVLNVVTKEGVELLIEMCLHSGFKILSYNNSKEPLDTSKSFDALSNLIMNYSEMFRIEFSNKLIERLSGIKS
;
A
#
# COMPACT_ATOMS: atom_id res chain seq x y z
N MET A 1 -20.19 19.05 12.45
CA MET A 1 -20.31 18.13 11.31
C MET A 1 -19.30 17.02 11.55
N LYS A 2 -19.73 15.78 11.82
CA LYS A 2 -18.84 14.63 11.65
C LYS A 2 -18.73 14.43 10.13
N SER A 3 -17.53 14.39 9.57
CA SER A 3 -17.38 13.93 8.19
C SER A 3 -17.77 12.46 8.16
N ASP A 4 -18.66 12.09 7.24
CA ASP A 4 -18.95 10.69 6.90
C ASP A 4 -17.77 10.12 6.12
N TYR A 5 -16.61 10.03 6.78
CA TYR A 5 -15.40 9.45 6.20
C TYR A 5 -15.56 7.92 6.24
N SER A 6 -15.67 7.32 5.07
CA SER A 6 -15.96 5.90 4.90
C SER A 6 -14.67 5.08 4.78
N PHE A 7 -14.77 3.78 4.97
CA PHE A 7 -13.65 2.87 4.73
C PHE A 7 -13.20 2.88 3.26
N LYS A 8 -14.11 3.21 2.32
CA LYS A 8 -13.74 3.41 0.91
C LYS A 8 -12.87 4.65 0.71
N ASP A 9 -13.18 5.75 1.40
CA ASP A 9 -12.36 6.96 1.35
C ASP A 9 -10.95 6.68 1.91
N GLU A 10 -10.85 5.89 2.98
CA GLU A 10 -9.55 5.44 3.51
C GLU A 10 -8.77 4.62 2.48
N ILE A 11 -9.42 3.67 1.78
CA ILE A 11 -8.75 2.90 0.72
C ILE A 11 -8.22 3.83 -0.38
N ASP A 12 -9.06 4.76 -0.85
CA ASP A 12 -8.70 5.70 -1.90
C ASP A 12 -7.53 6.60 -1.48
N ASP A 13 -7.51 7.08 -0.23
CA ASP A 13 -6.41 7.87 0.31
C ASP A 13 -5.09 7.07 0.35
N GLN A 14 -5.15 5.81 0.81
CA GLN A 14 -3.97 4.92 0.83
C GLN A 14 -3.45 4.64 -0.58
N ILE A 15 -4.33 4.43 -1.56
CA ILE A 15 -3.96 4.26 -2.98
C ILE A 15 -3.30 5.53 -3.50
N ASN A 16 -3.92 6.69 -3.26
CA ASN A 16 -3.41 7.97 -3.72
C ASN A 16 -2.02 8.30 -3.17
N ASP A 17 -1.76 7.87 -1.94
CA ASP A 17 -0.47 8.04 -1.25
C ASP A 17 0.66 7.17 -1.79
N VAL A 18 0.38 6.13 -2.59
CA VAL A 18 1.42 5.22 -3.09
C VAL A 18 1.44 5.08 -4.62
N GLN A 19 0.36 5.40 -5.32
CA GLN A 19 0.21 5.18 -6.77
C GLN A 19 1.35 5.77 -7.63
N TYR A 20 2.03 6.82 -7.16
CA TYR A 20 3.14 7.44 -7.90
C TYR A 20 4.41 6.56 -7.96
N GLY A 21 4.59 5.69 -6.96
CA GLY A 21 5.82 4.91 -6.75
C GLY A 21 5.72 3.48 -7.26
N VAL A 22 4.56 3.09 -7.76
CA VAL A 22 4.24 1.72 -8.22
C VAL A 22 3.72 1.78 -9.66
N ASP A 23 3.54 0.62 -10.28
CA ASP A 23 2.97 0.49 -11.63
C ASP A 23 1.44 0.54 -11.59
N SER A 24 0.82 -0.21 -10.66
CA SER A 24 -0.62 -0.16 -10.40
C SER A 24 -0.97 -0.52 -8.95
N VAL A 25 -2.12 -0.02 -8.51
CA VAL A 25 -2.78 -0.44 -7.26
C VAL A 25 -4.28 -0.57 -7.52
N GLU A 26 -4.85 -1.72 -7.18
CA GLU A 26 -6.27 -2.01 -7.42
C GLU A 26 -6.88 -2.74 -6.22
N VAL A 27 -8.15 -2.47 -5.93
CA VAL A 27 -8.90 -3.20 -4.92
C VAL A 27 -9.41 -4.50 -5.53
N VAL A 28 -9.16 -5.62 -4.85
CA VAL A 28 -9.62 -6.96 -5.26
C VAL A 28 -10.96 -7.25 -4.57
N GLU A 29 -12.04 -6.70 -5.12
CA GLU A 29 -13.38 -6.76 -4.52
C GLU A 29 -13.90 -8.19 -4.30
N ASN A 30 -13.53 -9.13 -5.18
CA ASN A 30 -14.00 -10.52 -5.15
C ASN A 30 -13.08 -11.47 -4.35
N HIS A 31 -12.10 -10.95 -3.60
CA HIS A 31 -11.23 -11.79 -2.79
C HIS A 31 -11.97 -12.29 -1.52
N PRO A 32 -11.81 -13.56 -1.09
CA PRO A 32 -12.49 -14.09 0.11
C PRO A 32 -12.21 -13.33 1.41
N SER A 33 -11.06 -12.65 1.50
CA SER A 33 -10.69 -11.79 2.64
C SER A 33 -11.23 -10.35 2.54
N THR A 34 -11.79 -9.94 1.39
CA THR A 34 -12.37 -8.60 1.24
C THR A 34 -13.76 -8.59 1.88
N ASN A 35 -13.92 -7.81 2.93
CA ASN A 35 -15.19 -7.56 3.61
C ASN A 35 -15.27 -6.09 4.06
N PHE A 36 -15.99 -5.27 3.28
CA PHE A 36 -16.17 -3.85 3.58
C PHE A 36 -16.99 -3.59 4.86
N ASP A 37 -17.85 -4.52 5.27
CA ASP A 37 -18.63 -4.39 6.52
C ASP A 37 -17.72 -4.53 7.75
N ASP A 38 -16.64 -5.32 7.63
CA ASP A 38 -15.61 -5.50 8.65
C ASP A 38 -14.37 -4.60 8.44
N ASN A 39 -14.49 -3.58 7.57
CA ASN A 39 -13.41 -2.66 7.22
C ASN A 39 -12.11 -3.39 6.79
N THR A 40 -12.25 -4.43 5.98
CA THR A 40 -11.13 -5.20 5.41
C THR A 40 -11.22 -5.24 3.90
N ALA A 41 -10.14 -4.92 3.21
CA ALA A 41 -10.03 -4.96 1.76
C ALA A 41 -8.70 -5.57 1.34
N VAL A 42 -8.71 -6.28 0.21
CA VAL A 42 -7.47 -6.76 -0.41
C VAL A 42 -7.09 -5.82 -1.54
N LEU A 43 -5.82 -5.41 -1.55
CA LEU A 43 -5.20 -4.59 -2.57
C LEU A 43 -4.24 -5.45 -3.37
N ASN A 44 -4.28 -5.36 -4.69
CA ASN A 44 -3.22 -5.83 -5.56
C ASN A 44 -2.31 -4.65 -5.92
N VAL A 45 -1.03 -4.75 -5.57
CA VAL A 45 -0.03 -3.72 -5.87
C VAL A 45 1.03 -4.32 -6.77
N VAL A 46 1.19 -3.74 -7.96
CA VAL A 46 2.28 -4.11 -8.89
C VAL A 46 3.35 -3.03 -8.82
N THR A 47 4.55 -3.38 -8.39
CA THR A 47 5.67 -2.44 -8.30
C THR A 47 6.30 -2.18 -9.67
N LYS A 48 7.03 -1.07 -9.82
CA LYS A 48 7.71 -0.72 -11.09
C LYS A 48 8.78 -1.74 -11.52
N GLU A 49 9.26 -2.60 -10.62
CA GLU A 49 10.17 -3.69 -10.97
C GLU A 49 9.45 -5.04 -11.24
N GLY A 50 8.12 -5.03 -11.33
CA GLY A 50 7.30 -6.18 -11.68
C GLY A 50 6.98 -7.12 -10.52
N VAL A 51 7.19 -6.68 -9.27
CA VAL A 51 6.77 -7.45 -8.09
C VAL A 51 5.28 -7.21 -7.85
N GLU A 52 4.51 -8.30 -7.78
CA GLU A 52 3.09 -8.28 -7.43
C GLU A 52 2.94 -8.63 -5.95
N LEU A 53 2.27 -7.75 -5.21
CA LEU A 53 1.98 -7.86 -3.79
C LEU A 53 0.47 -7.92 -3.60
N LEU A 54 -0.03 -9.00 -3.00
CA LEU A 54 -1.40 -9.08 -2.53
C LEU A 54 -1.42 -8.71 -1.04
N ILE A 55 -2.09 -7.61 -0.72
CA ILE A 55 -2.04 -6.96 0.58
C ILE A 55 -3.44 -6.91 1.18
N GLU A 56 -3.60 -7.39 2.40
CA GLU A 56 -4.78 -7.14 3.21
C GLU A 56 -4.61 -5.80 3.93
N MET A 57 -5.59 -4.92 3.75
CA MET A 57 -5.76 -3.67 4.47
C MET A 57 -6.94 -3.83 5.42
N CYS A 58 -6.72 -3.58 6.70
CA CYS A 58 -7.76 -3.54 7.71
C CYS A 58 -7.60 -2.28 8.56
N LEU A 59 -8.70 -1.56 8.80
CA LEU A 59 -8.69 -0.31 9.57
C LEU A 59 -8.15 -0.50 11.01
N HIS A 60 -8.25 -1.71 11.56
CA HIS A 60 -7.86 -2.00 12.94
C HIS A 60 -6.50 -2.66 13.10
N SER A 61 -6.02 -3.40 12.10
CA SER A 61 -4.75 -4.15 12.16
C SER A 61 -3.69 -3.66 11.16
N GLY A 62 -4.01 -2.65 10.35
CA GLY A 62 -3.11 -2.06 9.37
C GLY A 62 -3.00 -2.90 8.09
N PHE A 63 -1.79 -3.04 7.59
CA PHE A 63 -1.49 -3.69 6.31
C PHE A 63 -0.68 -4.97 6.51
N LYS A 64 -1.05 -6.01 5.78
CA LYS A 64 -0.40 -7.32 5.86
C LYS A 64 -0.27 -7.93 4.46
N ILE A 65 0.86 -8.58 4.18
CA ILE A 65 1.00 -9.32 2.92
C ILE A 65 0.32 -10.69 3.03
N LEU A 66 -0.57 -10.97 2.08
CA LEU A 66 -1.18 -12.28 1.87
C LEU A 66 -0.30 -13.15 0.96
N SER A 67 0.23 -12.56 -0.11
CA SER A 67 1.15 -13.24 -1.03
C SER A 67 2.01 -12.22 -1.77
N TYR A 68 3.15 -12.68 -2.29
CA TYR A 68 3.96 -11.92 -3.23
C TYR A 68 4.71 -12.84 -4.18
N ASN A 69 4.97 -12.37 -5.40
CA ASN A 69 5.60 -13.16 -6.46
C ASN A 69 7.13 -12.98 -6.52
N ASN A 70 7.83 -12.85 -5.39
CA ASN A 70 9.29 -12.77 -5.39
C ASN A 70 9.93 -14.12 -5.06
N SER A 71 10.80 -14.61 -5.93
CA SER A 71 11.40 -15.95 -5.85
C SER A 71 12.55 -16.07 -4.84
N LYS A 72 12.91 -15.00 -4.14
CA LYS A 72 14.20 -14.90 -3.42
C LYS A 72 14.12 -14.92 -1.89
N GLU A 73 12.98 -14.64 -1.28
CA GLU A 73 12.86 -14.54 0.17
C GLU A 73 11.61 -15.25 0.71
N PRO A 74 11.64 -15.78 1.94
CA PRO A 74 10.45 -16.31 2.58
C PRO A 74 9.50 -15.17 3.00
N LEU A 75 8.20 -15.36 2.75
CA LEU A 75 7.18 -14.42 3.22
C LEU A 75 7.04 -14.51 4.74
N ASP A 76 7.31 -13.42 5.46
CA ASP A 76 6.89 -13.30 6.86
C ASP A 76 5.45 -12.79 6.93
N THR A 77 4.49 -13.72 6.90
CA THR A 77 3.06 -13.41 7.04
C THR A 77 2.67 -13.00 8.45
N SER A 78 3.58 -12.91 9.42
CA SER A 78 3.26 -12.43 10.77
C SER A 78 3.41 -10.92 10.91
N LYS A 79 4.11 -10.28 9.98
CA LYS A 79 4.39 -8.84 10.02
C LYS A 79 3.20 -8.02 9.53
N SER A 80 2.74 -7.09 10.37
CA SER A 80 1.83 -6.02 9.99
C SER A 80 2.58 -4.68 9.90
N PHE A 81 2.01 -3.76 9.12
CA PHE A 81 2.54 -2.42 8.90
C PHE A 81 1.45 -1.40 9.16
N ASP A 82 1.81 -0.25 9.73
CA ASP A 82 0.83 0.82 10.02
C ASP A 82 0.46 1.64 8.77
N ALA A 83 1.27 1.57 7.70
CA ALA A 83 1.06 2.32 6.48
C ALA A 83 1.42 1.49 5.24
N LEU A 84 0.64 1.65 4.17
CA LEU A 84 0.85 0.95 2.90
C LEU A 84 2.23 1.26 2.29
N SER A 85 2.64 2.53 2.34
CA SER A 85 3.95 2.97 1.84
C SER A 85 5.11 2.27 2.55
N ASN A 86 5.03 2.11 3.88
CA ASN A 86 6.05 1.41 4.67
C ASN A 86 6.14 -0.07 4.27
N LEU A 87 5.00 -0.71 4.06
CA LEU A 87 4.95 -2.07 3.55
C LEU A 87 5.66 -2.15 2.20
N ILE A 88 5.26 -1.34 1.21
CA ILE A 88 5.83 -1.38 -0.15
C ILE A 88 7.34 -1.11 -0.14
N MET A 89 7.83 -0.18 0.71
CA MET A 89 9.27 0.08 0.84
C MET A 89 10.10 -1.15 1.24
N ASN A 90 9.52 -2.12 1.93
CA ASN A 90 10.23 -3.36 2.29
C ASN A 90 10.40 -4.29 1.07
N TYR A 91 9.54 -4.19 0.06
CA TYR A 91 9.47 -5.13 -1.06
C TYR A 91 9.82 -4.51 -2.42
N SER A 92 9.92 -3.18 -2.51
CA SER A 92 10.25 -2.47 -3.73
C SER A 92 11.40 -1.50 -3.54
N GLU A 93 12.50 -1.70 -4.27
CA GLU A 93 13.61 -0.76 -4.29
C GLU A 93 13.24 0.49 -5.07
N MET A 94 12.55 0.32 -6.21
CA MET A 94 12.05 1.43 -7.01
C MET A 94 11.14 2.35 -6.21
N PHE A 95 10.23 1.81 -5.39
CA PHE A 95 9.37 2.63 -4.54
C PHE A 95 10.17 3.46 -3.53
N ARG A 96 11.23 2.91 -2.91
CA ARG A 96 12.11 3.66 -1.99
C ARG A 96 12.78 4.84 -2.68
N ILE A 97 13.23 4.65 -3.93
CA ILE A 97 13.85 5.71 -4.74
C ILE A 97 12.81 6.80 -5.03
N GLU A 98 11.62 6.43 -5.50
CA GLU A 98 10.55 7.39 -5.83
C GLU A 98 10.07 8.19 -4.60
N PHE A 99 9.92 7.50 -3.46
CA PHE A 99 9.58 8.15 -2.19
C PHE A 99 10.65 9.18 -1.79
N SER A 100 11.93 8.81 -1.93
CA SER A 100 13.05 9.70 -1.62
C SER A 100 13.07 10.93 -2.54
N ASN A 101 12.82 10.74 -3.84
CA ASN A 101 12.72 11.84 -4.81
C ASN A 101 11.60 12.81 -4.44
N LYS A 102 10.39 12.31 -4.14
CA LYS A 102 9.27 13.15 -3.70
C LYS A 102 9.57 13.91 -2.40
N LEU A 103 10.29 13.28 -1.47
CA LEU A 103 10.70 13.93 -0.23
C LEU A 103 11.68 15.08 -0.51
N ILE A 104 12.66 14.86 -1.39
CA ILE A 104 13.64 15.89 -1.80
C ILE A 104 12.94 17.04 -2.53
N GLU A 105 12.03 16.77 -3.46
CA GLU A 105 11.25 17.79 -4.16
C GLU A 105 10.51 18.70 -3.17
N ARG A 106 9.79 18.11 -2.21
CA ARG A 106 9.09 18.85 -1.15
C ARG A 106 10.04 19.70 -0.31
N LEU A 107 11.18 19.15 0.10
CA LEU A 107 12.18 19.88 0.89
C LEU A 107 12.86 21.00 0.10
N SER A 108 13.09 20.81 -1.19
CA SER A 108 13.66 21.83 -2.07
C SER A 108 12.72 23.00 -2.30
N GLY A 109 11.41 22.73 -2.36
CA GLY A 109 10.37 23.77 -2.43
C GLY A 109 10.24 24.61 -1.15
N ILE A 110 10.71 24.12 0.00
CA ILE A 110 10.73 24.88 1.27
C ILE A 110 11.93 25.85 1.33
N LYS A 111 12.99 25.60 0.55
CA LYS A 111 14.21 26.41 0.52
C LYS A 111 14.18 27.58 -0.47
N SER A 112 13.06 27.80 -1.17
CA SER A 112 12.87 28.93 -2.10
C SER A 112 11.95 29.98 -1.49
#